data_AF-U6DYG7-F1
#
_entry.id   AF-U6DYG7-F1
#
_cell.length_a   1.000
_cell.length_b   1.000
_cell.length_c   1.000
_cell.angle_alpha   90.00
_cell.angle_beta   90.00
_cell.angle_gamma   90.00
#
_symmetry.space_group_name_H-M   'P 1'
#
loop_
_entity.id
_entity.type
_entity.pdbx_description
1 polymer ?
#
loop_
_entity_poly.entity_id
_entity_poly.type
_entity_poly.pdbx_seq_one_letter_code
_entity_poly.pdbx_strand_id
1 'polypeptide(L)'
;MHTIIGTVYRTLESFGLCLIVISPQGSSTVFLLALTIIASTQALTPTHYLTKADVERLKASLDRPFTSLESAFYSIVGLSSLGAQVPDVKKACTFIKSNLDPGNVDSLFYAAQSSQALSGCVISISNETKDLLLAAVSEDSSVTQIYHAVAALSGFGLPLASQEALSALTARLSKEETVLATVQALQTASHLSQHADLRSIVEEIEDLVARLDELGGVYLQFEEGLETTALFVAA
;
A
#
# COMPACT_ATOMS: atom_id res chain seq x y z
N MET A 1 -36.98 20.02 3.91
CA MET A 1 -37.96 19.88 2.82
C MET A 1 -37.66 20.99 1.82
N HIS A 2 -37.12 20.61 0.64
CA HIS A 2 -36.90 21.40 -0.59
C HIS A 2 -35.91 22.60 -0.55
N THR A 3 -35.02 22.91 -1.50
CA THR A 3 -34.57 22.36 -2.81
C THR A 3 -33.61 23.38 -3.47
N ILE A 4 -32.64 22.91 -4.28
CA ILE A 4 -31.90 23.58 -5.41
C ILE A 4 -30.81 24.62 -5.04
N ILE A 5 -29.52 24.30 -5.22
CA ILE A 5 -28.73 24.31 -6.48
C ILE A 5 -28.68 25.70 -7.11
N GLY A 6 -27.60 26.43 -6.82
CA GLY A 6 -27.31 27.69 -7.48
C GLY A 6 -25.98 28.27 -7.00
N THR A 7 -25.04 28.39 -7.93
CA THR A 7 -23.95 29.39 -7.87
C THR A 7 -22.67 29.01 -7.12
N VAL A 8 -21.83 28.14 -7.71
CA VAL A 8 -20.36 28.37 -7.71
C VAL A 8 -19.79 27.89 -9.06
N TYR A 9 -20.14 28.58 -10.14
CA TYR A 9 -19.34 28.59 -11.38
C TYR A 9 -19.60 29.93 -12.08
N ARG A 10 -19.21 31.01 -11.40
CA ARG A 10 -19.16 32.35 -11.97
C ARG A 10 -17.71 32.79 -11.95
N THR A 11 -16.94 32.35 -12.94
CA THR A 11 -15.80 33.11 -13.48
C THR A 11 -15.29 32.39 -14.72
N LEU A 12 -15.87 32.69 -15.88
CA LEU A 12 -15.22 32.68 -17.20
C LEU A 12 -16.23 33.19 -18.25
N GLU A 13 -16.96 34.26 -17.93
CA GLU A 13 -17.50 35.18 -18.95
C GLU A 13 -16.46 36.28 -19.15
N SER A 14 -15.47 36.02 -19.99
CA SER A 14 -14.75 37.06 -20.73
C SER A 14 -13.74 36.36 -21.64
N PHE A 15 -14.17 35.96 -22.82
CA PHE A 15 -13.42 36.03 -24.08
C PHE A 15 -14.33 35.45 -25.16
N GLY A 16 -14.80 36.33 -26.04
CA GLY A 16 -15.79 36.00 -27.05
C GLY A 16 -15.26 35.01 -28.08
N LEU A 17 -16.08 34.03 -28.42
CA LEU A 17 -16.10 33.40 -29.74
C LEU A 17 -17.54 33.03 -30.06
N CYS A 18 -18.20 33.92 -30.80
CA CYS A 18 -19.40 33.59 -31.54
C CYS A 18 -18.95 32.80 -32.78
N LEU A 19 -18.93 31.47 -32.69
CA LEU A 19 -18.78 30.61 -33.86
C LEU A 19 -20.17 30.31 -34.42
N ILE A 20 -20.65 31.20 -35.28
CA ILE A 20 -21.72 30.87 -36.22
C ILE A 20 -21.11 29.93 -37.25
N VAL A 21 -21.37 28.63 -37.10
CA VAL A 21 -21.01 27.62 -38.10
C VAL A 21 -22.03 27.69 -39.23
N ILE A 22 -21.69 28.38 -40.31
CA ILE A 22 -22.40 28.28 -41.59
C ILE A 22 -21.81 27.08 -42.34
N SER A 23 -22.55 25.97 -42.40
CA SER A 23 -22.16 24.76 -43.14
C SER A 23 -22.31 24.94 -44.65
N PRO A 24 -21.27 24.63 -45.46
CA PRO A 24 -21.47 24.06 -46.78
C PRO A 24 -21.68 22.55 -46.63
N GLN A 25 -22.75 22.04 -47.25
CA GLN A 25 -23.11 20.62 -47.28
C GLN A 25 -21.93 19.79 -47.83
N GLY A 26 -21.32 18.95 -46.99
CA GLY A 26 -20.36 17.93 -47.41
C GLY A 26 -19.13 17.77 -46.53
N SER A 27 -18.76 18.76 -45.71
CA SER A 27 -17.52 18.71 -44.89
C SER A 27 -17.75 18.51 -43.39
N SER A 28 -19.01 18.63 -42.94
CA SER A 28 -19.38 18.68 -41.51
C SER A 28 -19.28 17.34 -40.78
N THR A 29 -19.42 16.20 -41.47
CA THR A 29 -19.39 14.87 -40.84
C THR A 29 -17.98 14.41 -40.52
N VAL A 30 -16.99 14.75 -41.35
CA VAL A 30 -15.58 14.40 -41.16
C VAL A 30 -14.99 15.15 -39.97
N PHE A 31 -15.35 16.42 -39.80
CA PHE A 31 -14.87 17.25 -38.69
C PHE A 31 -15.44 16.82 -37.34
N LEU A 32 -16.72 16.43 -37.29
CA LEU A 32 -17.35 15.88 -36.08
C LEU A 32 -16.78 14.51 -35.70
N LEU A 33 -16.50 13.64 -36.69
CA LEU A 33 -15.86 12.34 -36.44
C LEU A 33 -14.44 12.51 -35.89
N ALA A 34 -13.66 13.43 -36.47
CA ALA A 34 -12.31 13.75 -35.99
C ALA A 34 -12.31 14.28 -34.54
N LEU A 35 -13.28 15.14 -34.18
CA LEU A 35 -13.45 15.62 -32.80
C LEU A 35 -13.81 14.51 -31.82
N THR A 36 -14.62 13.52 -32.21
CA THR A 36 -14.91 12.36 -31.35
C THR A 36 -13.71 11.43 -31.16
N ILE A 37 -12.84 11.32 -32.17
CA ILE A 37 -11.61 10.51 -32.09
C ILE A 37 -10.56 11.21 -31.20
N ILE A 38 -10.40 12.53 -31.32
CA ILE A 38 -9.44 13.30 -30.49
C ILE A 38 -9.89 13.37 -29.02
N ALA A 39 -11.21 13.39 -28.76
CA ALA A 39 -11.75 13.32 -27.39
C ALA A 39 -11.59 11.92 -26.76
N SER A 40 -11.50 10.85 -27.55
CA SER A 40 -11.27 9.48 -27.06
C SER A 40 -9.79 9.13 -26.90
N THR A 41 -8.87 9.91 -27.49
CA THR A 41 -7.42 9.74 -27.27
C THR A 41 -6.88 10.35 -25.98
N GLN A 42 -7.68 11.14 -25.23
CA GLN A 42 -7.27 11.63 -23.91
C GLN A 42 -7.38 10.59 -22.78
N ALA A 43 -7.72 9.33 -23.11
CA ALA A 43 -7.95 8.27 -22.13
C ALA A 43 -6.78 7.27 -22.00
N LEU A 44 -5.63 7.50 -22.65
CA LEU A 44 -4.54 6.51 -22.70
C LEU A 44 -3.18 7.04 -22.23
N THR A 45 -3.07 8.27 -21.73
CA THR A 45 -1.88 8.64 -20.94
C THR A 45 -2.06 8.06 -19.55
N PRO A 46 -1.21 7.13 -19.10
CA PRO A 46 -1.23 6.67 -17.72
C PRO A 46 -1.17 7.89 -16.81
N THR A 47 -2.13 8.02 -15.89
CA THR A 47 -2.03 9.06 -14.87
C THR A 47 -1.02 8.59 -13.83
N HIS A 48 -0.01 9.40 -13.53
CA HIS A 48 1.02 9.13 -12.50
C HIS A 48 0.47 9.06 -11.06
N TYR A 49 -0.86 9.01 -10.90
CA TYR A 49 -1.54 8.95 -9.62
C TYR A 49 -2.81 8.10 -9.77
N LEU A 50 -3.22 7.48 -8.66
CA LEU A 50 -4.46 6.72 -8.61
C LEU A 50 -5.66 7.67 -8.73
N THR A 51 -6.49 7.48 -9.76
CA THR A 51 -7.74 8.22 -9.87
C THR A 51 -8.75 7.72 -8.84
N LYS A 52 -9.83 8.48 -8.61
CA LYS A 52 -10.93 8.02 -7.74
C LYS A 52 -11.52 6.69 -8.22
N ALA A 53 -11.62 6.49 -9.53
CA ALA A 53 -12.15 5.25 -10.09
C ALA A 53 -11.21 4.07 -9.80
N ASP A 54 -9.90 4.28 -9.85
CA ASP A 54 -8.90 3.23 -9.54
C ASP A 54 -8.94 2.85 -8.06
N VAL A 55 -9.05 3.84 -7.17
CA VAL A 55 -9.22 3.61 -5.73
C VAL A 55 -10.49 2.80 -5.45
N GLU A 56 -11.62 3.11 -6.08
CA GLU A 56 -12.86 2.35 -5.89
C GLU A 56 -12.76 0.91 -6.44
N ARG A 57 -12.10 0.71 -7.58
CA ARG A 57 -11.82 -0.65 -8.10
C ARG A 57 -10.93 -1.45 -7.14
N LEU A 58 -9.91 -0.80 -6.58
CA LEU A 58 -9.01 -1.43 -5.62
C LEU A 58 -9.74 -1.82 -4.33
N LYS A 59 -10.56 -0.92 -3.78
CA LYS A 59 -11.44 -1.24 -2.63
C LYS A 59 -12.33 -2.44 -2.92
N ALA A 60 -12.97 -2.50 -4.10
CA ALA A 60 -13.81 -3.62 -4.49
C ALA A 60 -13.01 -4.94 -4.62
N SER A 61 -11.74 -4.89 -5.02
CA SER A 61 -10.89 -6.08 -5.07
C SER A 61 -10.47 -6.57 -3.68
N LEU A 62 -10.36 -5.67 -2.71
CA LEU A 62 -10.03 -5.96 -1.30
C LEU A 62 -11.25 -6.40 -0.49
N ASP A 63 -12.46 -6.02 -0.89
CA ASP A 63 -13.71 -6.44 -0.23
C ASP A 63 -14.12 -7.86 -0.67
N ARG A 64 -13.30 -8.85 -0.29
CA ARG A 64 -13.55 -10.27 -0.55
C ARG A 64 -13.61 -11.07 0.77
N PRO A 65 -14.31 -12.23 0.78
CA PRO A 65 -14.32 -13.11 1.94
C PRO A 65 -12.90 -13.57 2.31
N PHE A 66 -12.60 -13.60 3.60
CA PHE A 66 -11.32 -14.09 4.10
C PHE A 66 -11.22 -15.60 3.93
N THR A 67 -10.14 -16.05 3.29
CA THR A 67 -9.80 -17.47 3.09
C THR A 67 -8.60 -17.91 3.94
N SER A 68 -7.75 -16.97 4.31
CA SER A 68 -6.57 -17.13 5.18
C SER A 68 -6.32 -15.86 6.00
N LEU A 69 -5.49 -15.94 7.04
CA LEU A 69 -5.04 -14.74 7.77
C LEU A 69 -4.32 -13.73 6.87
N GLU A 70 -3.52 -14.20 5.93
CA GLU A 70 -2.86 -13.35 4.93
C GLU A 70 -3.89 -12.59 4.07
N SER A 71 -4.91 -13.27 3.55
CA SER A 71 -5.98 -12.61 2.78
C SER A 71 -6.76 -11.60 3.62
N ALA A 72 -6.95 -11.89 4.91
CA ALA A 72 -7.58 -10.98 5.85
C ALA A 72 -6.69 -9.75 6.08
N PHE A 73 -5.39 -9.95 6.25
CA PHE A 73 -4.40 -8.87 6.39
C PHE A 73 -4.42 -7.92 5.19
N TYR A 74 -4.26 -8.43 3.97
CA TYR A 74 -4.28 -7.57 2.78
C TYR A 74 -5.60 -6.82 2.64
N SER A 75 -6.73 -7.47 2.93
CA SER A 75 -8.05 -6.82 2.86
C SER A 75 -8.22 -5.74 3.93
N ILE A 76 -7.95 -6.06 5.19
CA ILE A 76 -8.18 -5.17 6.35
C ILE A 76 -7.21 -3.99 6.31
N VAL A 77 -5.92 -4.27 6.21
CA VAL A 77 -4.88 -3.23 6.19
C VAL A 77 -4.94 -2.45 4.89
N GLY A 78 -5.18 -3.11 3.75
CA GLY A 78 -5.36 -2.44 2.46
C GLY A 78 -6.53 -1.46 2.45
N LEU A 79 -7.70 -1.87 2.94
CA LEU A 79 -8.87 -0.98 3.04
C LEU A 79 -8.59 0.20 3.98
N SER A 80 -7.95 -0.06 5.13
CA SER A 80 -7.57 0.98 6.08
C SER A 80 -6.61 2.01 5.46
N SER A 81 -5.61 1.55 4.70
CA SER A 81 -4.64 2.41 3.99
C SER A 81 -5.29 3.26 2.90
N LEU A 82 -6.41 2.80 2.32
CA LEU A 82 -7.22 3.56 1.36
C LEU A 82 -8.25 4.49 2.01
N GLY A 83 -8.23 4.59 3.35
CA GLY A 83 -9.22 5.36 4.12
C GLY A 83 -10.64 4.78 4.06
N ALA A 84 -10.78 3.51 3.67
CA ALA A 84 -12.05 2.79 3.69
C ALA A 84 -12.26 2.12 5.05
N GLN A 85 -13.54 1.95 5.42
CA GLN A 85 -13.90 1.18 6.61
C GLN A 85 -14.00 -0.31 6.27
N VAL A 86 -13.58 -1.15 7.20
CA VAL A 86 -13.82 -2.60 7.12
C VAL A 86 -15.31 -2.86 7.43
N PRO A 87 -16.09 -3.49 6.51
CA PRO A 87 -17.55 -3.55 6.63
C PRO A 87 -18.07 -4.21 7.91
N ASP A 88 -17.41 -5.27 8.40
CA ASP A 88 -17.79 -5.97 9.64
C ASP A 88 -16.55 -6.22 10.51
N VAL A 89 -16.20 -5.20 11.29
CA VAL A 89 -15.05 -5.22 12.21
C VAL A 89 -15.13 -6.37 13.22
N LYS A 90 -16.33 -6.72 13.70
CA LYS A 90 -16.50 -7.80 14.69
C LYS A 90 -16.22 -9.15 14.06
N LYS A 91 -16.83 -9.44 12.91
CA LYS A 91 -16.59 -10.68 12.17
C LYS A 91 -15.14 -10.81 11.74
N ALA A 92 -14.51 -9.71 11.31
CA ALA A 92 -13.09 -9.69 10.98
C ALA A 92 -12.21 -10.02 12.19
N CYS A 93 -12.46 -9.39 13.33
CA CYS A 93 -11.73 -9.69 14.56
C CYS A 93 -11.93 -11.14 15.03
N THR A 94 -13.15 -11.66 14.96
CA THR A 94 -13.44 -13.08 15.26
C THR A 94 -12.67 -14.01 14.32
N PHE A 95 -12.67 -13.71 13.01
CA PHE A 95 -11.93 -14.49 12.03
C PHE A 95 -10.43 -14.53 12.36
N ILE A 96 -9.81 -13.38 12.67
CA ILE A 96 -8.40 -13.32 13.04
C ILE A 96 -8.11 -14.21 14.25
N LYS A 97 -8.91 -14.07 15.32
CA LYS A 97 -8.71 -14.84 16.56
C LYS A 97 -8.89 -16.35 16.36
N SER A 98 -9.83 -16.76 15.52
CA SER A 98 -10.11 -18.18 15.28
C SER A 98 -9.09 -18.87 14.37
N ASN A 99 -8.33 -18.12 13.58
CA ASN A 99 -7.34 -18.66 12.64
C ASN A 99 -5.89 -18.38 13.05
N LEU A 100 -5.68 -17.67 14.18
CA LEU A 100 -4.35 -17.42 14.73
C LEU A 100 -3.65 -18.73 15.11
N ASP A 101 -2.45 -18.90 14.58
CA ASP A 101 -1.50 -19.92 15.00
C ASP A 101 -0.41 -19.26 15.87
N PRO A 102 -0.42 -19.50 17.20
CA PRO A 102 0.53 -18.87 18.12
C PRO A 102 1.98 -19.39 17.95
N GLY A 103 2.20 -20.44 17.16
CA GLY A 103 3.50 -21.03 16.88
C GLY A 103 4.13 -20.59 15.55
N ASN A 104 3.48 -19.70 14.80
CA ASN A 104 3.91 -19.29 13.46
C ASN A 104 4.07 -17.77 13.37
N VAL A 105 5.29 -17.31 13.03
CA VAL A 105 5.64 -15.87 12.97
C VAL A 105 4.78 -15.11 11.95
N ASP A 106 4.51 -15.69 10.78
CA ASP A 106 3.71 -15.04 9.74
C ASP A 106 2.25 -14.89 10.17
N SER A 107 1.70 -15.94 10.79
CA SER A 107 0.36 -15.92 11.38
C SER A 107 0.22 -14.82 12.43
N LEU A 108 1.24 -14.67 13.29
CA LEU A 108 1.31 -13.63 14.31
C LEU A 108 1.41 -12.23 13.69
N PHE A 109 2.24 -12.05 12.67
CA PHE A 109 2.35 -10.80 11.91
C PHE A 109 1.02 -10.40 11.29
N TYR A 110 0.39 -11.28 10.53
CA TYR A 110 -0.89 -11.00 9.88
C TYR A 110 -1.96 -10.67 10.91
N ALA A 111 -2.02 -11.41 12.03
CA ALA A 111 -2.98 -11.16 13.08
C ALA A 111 -2.75 -9.82 13.80
N ALA A 112 -1.50 -9.52 14.17
CA ALA A 112 -1.15 -8.32 14.90
C ALA A 112 -1.47 -7.06 14.08
N GLN A 113 -0.96 -7.00 12.85
CA GLN A 113 -1.15 -5.84 11.97
C GLN A 113 -2.61 -5.65 11.58
N SER A 114 -3.34 -6.74 11.29
CA SER A 114 -4.78 -6.65 11.04
C SER A 114 -5.54 -6.15 12.25
N SER A 115 -5.19 -6.61 13.45
CA SER A 115 -5.88 -6.21 14.69
C SER A 115 -5.71 -4.73 15.00
N GLN A 116 -4.54 -4.14 14.71
CA GLN A 116 -4.30 -2.71 14.89
C GLN A 116 -5.18 -1.84 13.98
N ALA A 117 -5.43 -2.29 12.75
CA ALA A 117 -6.31 -1.60 11.81
C ALA A 117 -7.80 -1.72 12.20
N LEU A 118 -8.16 -2.60 13.15
CA LEU A 118 -9.53 -2.83 13.60
C LEU A 118 -9.77 -2.23 14.99
N SER A 119 -10.61 -1.19 15.05
CA SER A 119 -11.01 -0.58 16.32
C SER A 119 -11.59 -1.61 17.29
N GLY A 120 -10.95 -1.79 18.45
CA GLY A 120 -11.43 -2.68 19.51
C GLY A 120 -11.08 -4.15 19.33
N CYS A 121 -10.25 -4.52 18.34
CA CYS A 121 -9.78 -5.89 18.19
C CYS A 121 -8.51 -6.15 19.01
N VAL A 122 -8.68 -6.64 20.24
CA VAL A 122 -7.54 -7.00 21.10
C VAL A 122 -7.26 -8.50 21.00
N ILE A 123 -6.01 -8.86 20.71
CA ILE A 123 -5.51 -10.24 20.72
C ILE A 123 -4.63 -10.43 21.95
N SER A 124 -4.86 -11.51 22.69
CA SER A 124 -4.04 -11.89 23.84
C SER A 124 -2.99 -12.90 23.40
N ILE A 125 -1.74 -12.70 23.80
CA ILE A 125 -0.59 -13.53 23.43
C ILE A 125 0.03 -14.11 24.69
N SER A 126 0.51 -15.36 24.61
CA SER A 126 1.20 -16.01 25.72
C SER A 126 2.68 -15.62 25.78
N ASN A 127 3.35 -15.95 26.89
CA ASN A 127 4.79 -15.72 27.01
C ASN A 127 5.58 -16.57 26.01
N GLU A 128 5.15 -17.80 25.74
CA GLU A 128 5.80 -18.69 24.78
C GLU A 128 5.76 -18.09 23.37
N THR A 129 4.63 -17.49 22.97
CA THR A 129 4.51 -16.79 21.70
C THR A 129 5.39 -15.54 21.64
N LYS A 130 5.48 -14.79 22.74
CA LYS A 130 6.40 -13.65 22.83
C LYS A 130 7.86 -14.10 22.65
N ASP A 131 8.27 -15.17 23.33
CA ASP A 131 9.63 -15.68 23.27
C ASP A 131 9.97 -16.20 21.85
N LEU A 132 9.00 -16.82 21.18
CA LEU A 132 9.11 -17.20 19.77
C LEU A 132 9.35 -16.00 18.86
N LEU A 133 8.60 -14.90 19.04
CA LEU A 133 8.80 -13.68 18.26
C LEU A 133 10.17 -13.04 18.53
N LEU A 134 10.60 -13.00 19.79
CA LEU A 134 11.92 -12.48 20.14
C LEU A 134 13.05 -13.33 19.55
N ALA A 135 12.91 -14.66 19.54
CA ALA A 135 13.89 -15.56 18.94
C ALA A 135 13.98 -15.43 17.41
N ALA A 136 12.88 -15.07 16.73
CA ALA A 136 12.86 -14.81 15.30
C ALA A 136 13.57 -13.50 14.91
N VAL A 137 13.82 -12.59 15.86
CA VAL A 137 14.67 -11.41 15.65
C VAL A 137 16.14 -11.82 15.80
N SER A 138 16.66 -12.51 14.79
CA SER A 138 18.02 -13.07 14.76
C SER A 138 18.64 -12.94 13.36
N GLU A 139 19.97 -12.85 13.29
CA GLU A 139 20.74 -12.84 12.03
C GLU A 139 20.64 -14.15 11.23
N ASP A 140 20.20 -15.23 11.89
CA ASP A 140 19.93 -16.53 11.26
C ASP A 140 18.57 -16.58 10.54
N SER A 141 17.69 -15.60 10.82
CA SER A 141 16.38 -15.48 10.17
C SER A 141 16.48 -14.70 8.86
N SER A 142 15.55 -14.93 7.93
CA SER A 142 15.44 -14.10 6.72
C SER A 142 14.98 -12.68 7.04
N VAL A 143 15.21 -11.72 6.15
CA VAL A 143 14.74 -10.33 6.33
C VAL A 143 13.22 -10.29 6.55
N THR A 144 12.47 -11.13 5.81
CA THR A 144 11.01 -11.25 5.99
C THR A 144 10.63 -11.75 7.38
N GLN A 145 11.31 -12.77 7.92
CA GLN A 145 11.02 -13.28 9.27
C GLN A 145 11.33 -12.24 10.34
N ILE A 146 12.44 -11.51 10.21
CA ILE A 146 12.78 -10.40 11.12
C ILE A 146 11.70 -9.32 11.06
N TYR A 147 11.30 -8.90 9.85
CA TYR A 147 10.24 -7.91 9.66
C TYR A 147 8.92 -8.37 10.29
N HIS A 148 8.47 -9.59 9.99
CA HIS A 148 7.23 -10.13 10.53
C HIS A 148 7.27 -10.22 12.06
N ALA A 149 8.39 -10.64 12.64
CA ALA A 149 8.56 -10.72 14.08
C ALA A 149 8.52 -9.33 14.76
N VAL A 150 9.28 -8.37 14.23
CA VAL A 150 9.33 -6.98 14.74
C VAL A 150 7.97 -6.31 14.63
N ALA A 151 7.32 -6.40 13.47
CA ALA A 151 6.01 -5.82 13.24
C ALA A 151 4.94 -6.51 14.11
N ALA A 152 5.02 -7.82 14.37
CA ALA A 152 4.13 -8.50 15.31
C ALA A 152 4.34 -8.04 16.76
N LEU A 153 5.59 -7.91 17.22
CA LEU A 153 5.93 -7.38 18.56
C LEU A 153 5.38 -5.97 18.75
N SER A 154 5.64 -5.08 17.79
CA SER A 154 5.06 -3.72 17.76
C SER A 154 3.53 -3.76 17.70
N GLY A 155 3.00 -4.66 16.87
CA GLY A 155 1.59 -4.99 16.65
C GLY A 155 0.83 -5.23 17.95
N PHE A 156 1.40 -6.07 18.80
CA PHE A 156 0.85 -6.47 20.09
C PHE A 156 1.23 -5.54 21.26
N GLY A 157 2.01 -4.48 21.00
CA GLY A 157 2.50 -3.58 22.04
C GLY A 157 3.48 -4.26 23.01
N LEU A 158 4.22 -5.27 22.53
CA LEU A 158 5.24 -5.97 23.28
C LEU A 158 6.58 -5.22 23.24
N PRO A 159 7.42 -5.34 24.27
CA PRO A 159 8.72 -4.69 24.28
C PRO A 159 9.60 -5.23 23.15
N LEU A 160 10.23 -4.31 22.42
CA LEU A 160 11.14 -4.60 21.32
C LEU A 160 12.52 -4.02 21.62
N ALA A 161 13.54 -4.86 21.53
CA ALA A 161 14.93 -4.47 21.67
C ALA A 161 15.42 -3.91 20.32
N SER A 162 15.28 -2.59 20.12
CA SER A 162 15.45 -1.97 18.81
C SER A 162 16.87 -2.09 18.24
N GLN A 163 17.88 -2.10 19.09
CA GLN A 163 19.28 -2.18 18.65
C GLN A 163 19.62 -3.59 18.16
N GLU A 164 19.11 -4.61 18.84
CA GLU A 164 19.24 -6.02 18.49
C GLU A 164 18.52 -6.30 17.17
N ALA A 165 17.29 -5.79 17.00
CA ALA A 165 16.55 -5.88 15.75
C ALA A 165 17.28 -5.22 14.58
N LEU A 166 17.82 -4.02 14.79
CA LEU A 166 18.61 -3.31 13.79
C LEU A 166 19.87 -4.10 13.42
N SER A 167 20.59 -4.63 14.42
CA SER A 167 21.81 -5.41 14.19
C SER A 167 21.53 -6.68 13.38
N ALA A 168 20.48 -7.43 13.74
CA ALA A 168 20.07 -8.63 13.01
C ALA A 168 19.68 -8.29 11.56
N LEU A 169 18.93 -7.21 11.37
CA LEU A 169 18.47 -6.73 10.08
C LEU A 169 19.63 -6.33 9.16
N THR A 170 20.57 -5.49 9.64
CA THR A 170 21.75 -5.08 8.86
C THR A 170 22.64 -6.28 8.51
N ALA A 171 22.84 -7.21 9.45
CA ALA A 171 23.61 -8.42 9.19
C ALA A 171 22.97 -9.30 8.10
N ARG A 172 21.64 -9.28 7.98
CA ARG A 172 20.92 -10.09 6.99
C ARG A 172 20.77 -9.40 5.64
N LEU A 173 20.56 -8.08 5.60
CA LEU A 173 20.47 -7.30 4.36
C LEU A 173 21.68 -7.47 3.44
N SER A 174 22.89 -7.48 4.02
CA SER A 174 24.14 -7.75 3.27
C SER A 174 24.21 -9.13 2.60
N LYS A 175 23.25 -10.02 2.87
CA LYS A 175 23.16 -11.38 2.31
C LYS A 175 21.90 -11.58 1.45
N GLU A 176 20.93 -10.68 1.52
CA GLU A 176 19.63 -10.74 0.84
C GLU A 176 19.37 -9.42 0.09
N GLU A 177 20.05 -9.24 -1.04
CA GLU A 177 20.04 -7.98 -1.81
C GLU A 177 18.82 -7.84 -2.76
N THR A 178 17.63 -8.25 -2.34
CA THR A 178 16.41 -8.08 -3.14
C THR A 178 15.72 -6.74 -2.86
N VAL A 179 14.93 -6.26 -3.82
CA VAL A 179 14.10 -5.06 -3.64
C VAL A 179 13.15 -5.26 -2.46
N LEU A 180 12.51 -6.43 -2.39
CA LEU A 180 11.60 -6.78 -1.30
C LEU A 180 12.30 -6.76 0.07
N ALA A 181 13.50 -7.32 0.20
CA ALA A 181 14.25 -7.31 1.45
C ALA A 181 14.57 -5.88 1.89
N THR A 182 14.96 -5.02 0.96
CA THR A 182 15.22 -3.59 1.24
C THR A 182 13.95 -2.88 1.72
N VAL A 183 12.81 -3.11 1.05
CA VAL A 183 11.51 -2.55 1.47
C VAL A 183 11.11 -3.05 2.85
N GLN A 184 11.25 -4.34 3.13
CA GLN A 184 10.94 -4.93 4.43
C GLN A 184 11.86 -4.41 5.54
N ALA A 185 13.12 -4.11 5.23
CA ALA A 185 14.03 -3.47 6.18
C ALA A 185 13.60 -2.05 6.53
N LEU A 186 13.19 -1.26 5.53
CA LEU A 186 12.64 0.07 5.75
C LEU A 186 11.34 0.02 6.59
N GLN A 187 10.47 -0.96 6.30
CA GLN A 187 9.28 -1.21 7.11
C GLN A 187 9.63 -1.60 8.55
N THR A 188 10.62 -2.47 8.73
CA THR A 188 11.13 -2.87 10.05
C THR A 188 11.64 -1.66 10.82
N ALA A 189 12.44 -0.81 10.18
CA ALA A 189 12.98 0.42 10.79
C ALA A 189 11.87 1.36 11.28
N SER A 190 10.72 1.42 10.60
CA SER A 190 9.58 2.25 11.02
C SER A 190 8.93 1.80 12.35
N HIS A 191 9.16 0.56 12.77
CA HIS A 191 8.72 0.02 14.06
C HIS A 191 9.75 0.20 15.19
N LEU A 192 10.98 0.60 14.87
CA LEU A 192 12.04 0.74 15.85
C LEU A 192 11.93 2.06 16.63
N SER A 193 12.54 2.08 17.82
CA SER A 193 12.66 3.29 18.62
C SER A 193 13.38 4.41 17.86
N GLN A 194 12.96 5.64 18.07
CA GLN A 194 13.63 6.85 17.56
C GLN A 194 15.08 7.00 18.05
N HIS A 195 15.47 6.26 19.09
CA HIS A 195 16.84 6.23 19.60
C HIS A 195 17.75 5.23 18.88
N ALA A 196 17.22 4.38 18.00
CA ALA A 196 18.02 3.47 17.19
C ALA A 196 18.76 4.26 16.10
N ASP A 197 20.02 3.91 15.82
CA ASP A 197 20.81 4.54 14.77
C ASP A 197 20.46 3.96 13.40
N LEU A 198 19.42 4.50 12.75
CA LEU A 198 18.90 3.98 11.48
C LEU A 198 19.72 4.39 10.25
N ARG A 199 20.88 5.06 10.42
CA ARG A 199 21.66 5.61 9.29
C ARG A 199 21.99 4.56 8.23
N SER A 200 22.44 3.37 8.64
CA SER A 200 22.77 2.29 7.71
C SER A 200 21.57 1.81 6.90
N ILE A 201 20.37 1.84 7.46
CA ILE A 201 19.14 1.45 6.75
C ILE A 201 18.63 2.59 5.85
N VAL A 202 18.85 3.84 6.24
CA VAL A 202 18.49 5.01 5.43
C VAL A 202 19.40 5.12 4.20
N GLU A 203 20.67 4.76 4.31
CA GLU A 203 21.59 4.70 3.16
C GLU A 203 21.10 3.73 2.06
N GLU A 204 20.46 2.62 2.44
CA GLU A 204 19.82 1.69 1.49
C GLU A 204 18.68 2.34 0.67
N ILE A 205 18.12 3.47 1.11
CA ILE A 205 17.11 4.21 0.34
C ILE A 205 17.74 4.76 -0.95
N GLU A 206 19.00 5.22 -0.91
CA GLU A 206 19.69 5.74 -2.09
C GLU A 206 19.90 4.63 -3.12
N ASP A 207 20.35 3.46 -2.67
CA ASP A 207 20.51 2.28 -3.52
C ASP A 207 19.18 1.77 -4.08
N LEU A 208 18.11 1.77 -3.27
CA LEU A 208 16.78 1.41 -3.73
C LEU A 208 16.28 2.40 -4.79
N VAL A 209 16.45 3.70 -4.58
CA VAL A 209 16.08 4.74 -5.55
C VAL A 209 16.88 4.61 -6.85
N ALA A 210 18.17 4.27 -6.78
CA ALA A 210 18.98 4.02 -7.97
C ALA A 210 18.49 2.80 -8.76
N ARG A 211 18.18 1.68 -8.08
CA ARG A 211 17.60 0.47 -8.71
C ARG A 211 16.22 0.74 -9.32
N LEU A 212 15.44 1.61 -8.67
CA LEU A 212 14.15 2.10 -9.17
C LEU A 212 14.32 2.97 -10.43
N ASP A 213 15.39 3.75 -10.54
CA ASP A 213 15.69 4.64 -11.70
C ASP A 213 16.21 3.88 -12.94
N GLU A 214 16.95 2.77 -12.75
CA GLU A 214 17.46 1.94 -13.85
C GLU A 214 16.33 1.31 -14.72
N LEU A 215 15.10 1.26 -14.22
CA LEU A 215 13.90 0.78 -14.92
C LEU A 215 13.23 1.83 -15.82
N GLY A 216 14.03 2.66 -16.47
CA GLY A 216 13.57 3.50 -17.57
C GLY A 216 13.89 4.99 -17.47
N GLY A 217 14.64 5.44 -16.46
CA GLY A 217 15.03 6.84 -16.31
C GLY A 217 13.85 7.80 -16.08
N VAL A 218 12.72 7.28 -15.61
CA VAL A 218 11.52 8.03 -15.25
C VAL A 218 11.06 7.59 -13.86
N TYR A 219 10.77 8.55 -12.98
CA TYR A 219 10.42 8.33 -11.58
C TYR A 219 9.24 7.34 -11.43
N LEU A 220 9.46 6.25 -10.68
CA LEU A 220 8.46 5.23 -10.39
C LEU A 220 7.34 5.74 -9.48
N GLN A 221 6.37 6.43 -10.06
CA GLN A 221 5.04 6.59 -9.47
C GLN A 221 3.99 6.20 -10.50
N PHE A 222 3.54 4.94 -10.44
CA PHE A 222 2.39 4.39 -11.16
C PHE A 222 2.40 4.57 -12.69
N GLU A 223 3.53 4.87 -13.33
CA GLU A 223 3.58 5.17 -14.77
C GLU A 223 3.09 4.00 -15.64
N GLU A 224 3.40 2.77 -15.23
CA GLU A 224 2.90 1.55 -15.86
C GLU A 224 1.72 0.91 -15.09
N GLY A 225 1.22 1.59 -14.06
CA GLY A 225 0.14 1.14 -13.20
C GLY A 225 0.58 0.29 -12.00
N LEU A 226 -0.39 0.03 -11.12
CA LEU A 226 -0.17 -0.67 -9.84
C LEU A 226 0.36 -2.10 -10.02
N GLU A 227 -0.03 -2.78 -11.09
CA GLU A 227 0.37 -4.17 -11.38
C GLU A 227 1.87 -4.26 -11.67
N THR A 228 2.41 -3.42 -12.55
CA THR A 228 3.85 -3.40 -12.84
C THR A 228 4.66 -3.03 -11.60
N THR A 229 4.21 -2.02 -10.83
CA THR A 229 4.88 -1.67 -9.57
C THR A 229 4.90 -2.84 -8.60
N ALA A 230 3.79 -3.58 -8.47
CA ALA A 230 3.73 -4.76 -7.62
C ALA A 230 4.66 -5.89 -8.11
N LEU A 231 4.74 -6.10 -9.43
CA LEU A 231 5.62 -7.10 -10.02
C LEU A 231 7.11 -6.77 -9.77
N PHE A 232 7.49 -5.50 -9.88
CA PHE A 232 8.86 -5.07 -9.59
C PHE A 232 9.25 -5.30 -8.13
N VAL A 233 8.37 -4.92 -7.19
CA VAL A 233 8.65 -5.11 -5.76
C VAL A 233 8.76 -6.60 -5.39
N ALA A 234 8.04 -7.47 -6.10
CA ALA A 234 8.02 -8.91 -5.85
C ALA A 234 9.09 -9.71 -6.62
N ALA A 235 9.85 -9.06 -7.52
CA ALA A 235 10.89 -9.69 -8.34
C ALA A 235 12.19 -9.94 -7.56
#